data_AF-A0A6J8CCI1-F1
#
_entry.id   AF-A0A6J8CCI1-F1
#
_cell.length_a   1.000
_cell.length_b   1.000
_cell.length_c   1.000
_cell.angle_alpha   90.00
_cell.angle_beta   90.00
_cell.angle_gamma   90.00
#
_symmetry.space_group_name_H-M   'P 1'
#
loop_
_entity.id
_entity.type
_entity.pdbx_description
1 polymer ?
#
loop_
_entity_poly.entity_id
_entity_poly.type
_entity_poly.pdbx_seq_one_letter_code
_entity_poly.pdbx_strand_id
1 'polypeptide(L)'
;MTIHSIPCERAVEISSKGISPYTDLTEMKSYGIACILAVKCKGCSFIHTMNTSSRLQTSKDKINWFDVDVRAVCGSTVTGNGASHLNELLGTMNSPGLRQTTFSSIEEEIGKMWHTVLEEEMLAAGAEERRIAIENNNLNEGVPSITVIADANEKRNEISSSDYFSTNDIPDIFESQSLLWSECTSLLAQEESRFSSNLIYTDLDKQMLSDITVLLNRLATKSERLVGNDTTNIAESWMHVRRKFDGGKFYNLCNRGSWHARCYGAASRQNLGPAWDPQVWSNTTGNEAGFYFKTVYNRRKKHLINTKNCTNKPEQKTRRWKRKMKSWTDSTSKKARTEYGPESMEVSKDVEKVELDKLKDNYISQHINITNDQILAIEWQTKTQSNSQV
;
A
#
# COMPACT_ATOMS: atom_id res chain seq x y z
N MET A 1 -24.19 -41.69 -4.04
CA MET A 1 -25.25 -41.38 -5.04
C MET A 1 -25.03 -39.94 -5.48
N THR A 2 -24.73 -39.71 -6.77
CA THR A 2 -24.66 -38.34 -7.30
C THR A 2 -26.04 -37.70 -7.24
N ILE A 3 -26.11 -36.39 -6.98
CA ILE A 3 -27.30 -35.60 -6.62
C ILE A 3 -28.40 -35.58 -7.72
N HIS A 4 -28.25 -36.29 -8.84
CA HIS A 4 -29.10 -36.15 -10.03
C HIS A 4 -29.51 -37.47 -10.70
N SER A 5 -29.85 -38.52 -9.95
CA SER A 5 -30.55 -39.67 -10.52
C SER A 5 -32.06 -39.47 -10.43
N ILE A 6 -32.63 -38.67 -11.34
CA ILE A 6 -34.04 -38.86 -11.72
C ILE A 6 -34.01 -39.90 -12.84
N PRO A 7 -34.32 -41.18 -12.58
CA PRO A 7 -34.28 -42.21 -13.60
C PRO A 7 -35.40 -41.93 -14.60
N CYS A 8 -35.04 -41.47 -15.80
CA CYS A 8 -35.96 -41.44 -16.92
C CYS A 8 -35.88 -42.81 -17.62
N GLU A 9 -36.95 -43.61 -17.57
CA GLU A 9 -36.99 -44.95 -18.17
C GLU A 9 -36.62 -44.92 -19.67
N ARG A 10 -37.16 -43.95 -20.41
CA ARG A 10 -36.82 -43.74 -21.83
C ARG A 10 -35.36 -43.34 -22.05
N ALA A 11 -34.72 -42.66 -21.10
CA ALA A 11 -33.30 -42.37 -21.16
C ALA A 11 -32.46 -43.64 -20.97
N VAL A 12 -32.87 -44.53 -20.07
CA VAL A 12 -32.22 -45.83 -19.85
C VAL A 12 -32.30 -46.70 -21.11
N GLU A 13 -33.46 -46.74 -21.78
CA GLU A 13 -33.63 -47.45 -23.07
C GLU A 13 -32.78 -46.90 -24.21
N ILE A 14 -32.55 -45.59 -24.25
CA ILE A 14 -31.66 -44.98 -25.26
C ILE A 14 -30.19 -45.31 -24.93
N SER A 15 -29.83 -45.26 -23.66
CA SER A 15 -28.48 -45.59 -23.19
C SER A 15 -28.13 -47.06 -23.41
N SER A 16 -29.08 -47.99 -23.28
CA SER A 16 -28.85 -49.42 -23.53
C SER A 16 -28.54 -49.73 -25.00
N LYS A 17 -28.90 -48.83 -25.92
CA LYS A 17 -28.54 -48.89 -27.36
C LYS A 17 -27.17 -48.26 -27.66
N GLY A 18 -26.40 -47.86 -26.64
CA GLY A 18 -25.10 -47.21 -26.80
C GLY A 18 -25.17 -45.74 -27.26
N ILE A 19 -26.35 -45.12 -27.25
CA ILE A 19 -26.55 -43.73 -27.65
C ILE A 19 -26.61 -42.87 -26.37
N SER A 20 -25.92 -41.72 -26.35
CA SER A 20 -26.03 -40.79 -25.22
C SER A 20 -27.49 -40.34 -25.05
N PRO A 21 -28.11 -40.55 -23.87
CA PRO A 21 -29.51 -40.23 -23.64
C PRO A 21 -29.79 -38.74 -23.46
N TYR A 22 -28.74 -37.91 -23.44
CA TYR A 22 -28.82 -36.47 -23.31
C TYR A 22 -28.30 -35.78 -24.58
N THR A 23 -28.76 -34.57 -24.83
CA THR A 23 -28.13 -33.65 -25.79
C THR A 23 -26.80 -33.15 -25.24
N ASP A 24 -26.03 -32.48 -26.10
CA ASP A 24 -24.83 -31.78 -25.67
C ASP A 24 -25.15 -30.76 -24.57
N LEU A 25 -24.19 -30.58 -23.68
CA LEU A 25 -24.24 -29.61 -22.60
C LEU A 25 -24.28 -28.20 -23.18
N THR A 26 -25.29 -27.43 -22.80
CA THR A 26 -25.46 -26.04 -23.25
C THR A 26 -25.41 -25.08 -22.07
N GLU A 27 -24.77 -23.93 -22.25
CA GLU A 27 -24.84 -22.85 -21.28
C GLU A 27 -26.14 -22.07 -21.49
N MET A 28 -27.06 -22.11 -20.52
CA MET A 28 -28.29 -21.32 -20.58
C MET A 28 -28.07 -19.87 -20.20
N LYS A 29 -27.29 -19.63 -19.14
CA LYS A 29 -27.09 -18.27 -18.60
C LYS A 29 -25.78 -18.13 -17.83
N SER A 30 -25.03 -17.08 -18.14
CA SER A 30 -23.83 -16.65 -17.41
C SER A 30 -24.17 -15.61 -16.35
N TYR A 31 -23.53 -15.72 -15.18
CA TYR A 31 -23.62 -14.76 -14.07
C TYR A 31 -22.26 -14.18 -13.68
N GLY A 32 -21.27 -14.25 -14.55
CA GLY A 32 -19.88 -13.93 -14.21
C GLY A 32 -19.04 -15.17 -14.43
N ILE A 33 -18.40 -15.66 -13.38
CA ILE A 33 -17.61 -16.89 -13.43
C ILE A 33 -18.53 -18.11 -13.37
N ALA A 34 -19.64 -18.00 -12.62
CA ALA A 34 -20.66 -19.04 -12.57
C ALA A 34 -21.62 -18.98 -13.77
N CYS A 35 -22.16 -20.14 -14.15
CA CYS A 35 -23.19 -20.26 -15.16
C CYS A 35 -24.20 -21.36 -14.78
N ILE A 36 -25.34 -21.33 -15.48
CA ILE A 36 -26.36 -22.37 -15.43
C ILE A 36 -26.20 -23.19 -16.70
N LEU A 37 -25.80 -24.44 -16.52
CA LEU A 37 -25.70 -25.43 -17.57
C LEU A 37 -27.04 -26.15 -17.72
N ALA A 38 -27.35 -26.58 -18.93
CA ALA A 38 -28.54 -27.36 -19.21
C ALA A 38 -28.27 -28.49 -20.18
N VAL A 39 -28.92 -29.61 -19.89
CA VAL A 39 -28.95 -30.81 -20.75
C VAL A 39 -30.40 -31.19 -21.00
N LYS A 40 -30.72 -31.49 -22.25
CA LYS A 40 -32.05 -31.97 -22.63
C LYS A 40 -32.03 -33.50 -22.72
N CYS A 41 -32.92 -34.16 -22.01
CA CYS A 41 -33.12 -35.60 -22.14
C CYS A 41 -33.73 -35.92 -23.51
N LYS A 42 -33.16 -36.86 -24.27
CA LYS A 42 -33.69 -37.29 -25.57
C LYS A 42 -34.96 -38.14 -25.44
N GLY A 43 -35.14 -38.83 -24.32
CA GLY A 43 -36.29 -39.72 -24.09
C GLY A 43 -37.59 -38.99 -23.72
N CYS A 44 -37.50 -38.02 -22.80
CA CYS A 44 -38.67 -37.26 -22.31
C CYS A 44 -38.67 -35.78 -22.70
N SER A 45 -37.63 -35.29 -23.40
CA SER A 45 -37.45 -33.87 -23.73
C SER A 45 -37.35 -32.90 -22.55
N PHE A 46 -37.30 -33.40 -21.31
CA PHE A 46 -37.11 -32.58 -20.11
C PHE A 46 -35.71 -31.94 -20.10
N ILE A 47 -35.63 -30.68 -19.67
CA ILE A 47 -34.38 -29.93 -19.57
C ILE A 47 -33.94 -29.93 -18.11
N HIS A 48 -32.84 -30.61 -17.83
CA HIS A 48 -32.20 -30.56 -16.52
C HIS A 48 -31.22 -29.39 -16.49
N THR A 49 -31.38 -28.52 -15.50
CA THR A 49 -30.47 -27.40 -15.25
C THR A 49 -29.59 -27.68 -14.06
N MET A 50 -28.32 -27.29 -14.15
CA MET A 50 -27.33 -27.44 -13.10
C MET A 50 -26.52 -26.16 -12.98
N ASN A 51 -26.34 -25.68 -11.75
CA ASN A 51 -25.47 -24.55 -11.48
C ASN A 51 -24.02 -25.03 -11.39
N THR A 52 -23.06 -24.27 -11.94
CA THR A 52 -21.63 -24.60 -11.79
C THR A 52 -21.07 -24.27 -10.40
N SER A 53 -21.79 -23.49 -9.61
CA SER A 53 -21.43 -23.13 -8.23
C SER A 53 -22.68 -23.09 -7.36
N SER A 54 -22.53 -23.30 -6.06
CA SER A 54 -23.58 -23.02 -5.08
C SER A 54 -23.84 -21.52 -5.01
N ARG A 55 -25.07 -21.16 -4.64
CA ARG A 55 -25.47 -19.78 -4.34
C ARG A 55 -25.36 -19.57 -2.84
N LEU A 56 -24.82 -18.44 -2.43
CA LEU A 56 -24.75 -18.10 -1.01
C LEU A 56 -26.12 -17.56 -0.58
N GLN A 57 -26.59 -18.02 0.57
CA GLN A 57 -27.75 -17.45 1.25
C GLN A 57 -27.24 -16.64 2.42
N THR A 58 -27.35 -15.31 2.33
CA THR A 58 -27.03 -14.42 3.45
C THR A 58 -28.31 -14.04 4.19
N SER A 59 -28.20 -13.80 5.50
CA SER A 59 -29.27 -13.65 6.51
C SER A 59 -30.28 -12.50 6.30
N LYS A 60 -30.27 -11.84 5.15
CA LYS A 60 -31.28 -10.86 4.72
C LYS A 60 -31.52 -10.97 3.21
N ASP A 61 -32.27 -11.97 2.78
CA ASP A 61 -33.13 -12.07 1.57
C ASP A 61 -32.78 -11.34 0.23
N LYS A 62 -31.55 -10.89 -0.02
CA LYS A 62 -31.27 -10.07 -1.22
C LYS A 62 -29.99 -10.40 -1.97
N ILE A 63 -29.12 -11.26 -1.44
CA ILE A 63 -27.87 -11.58 -2.09
C ILE A 63 -27.97 -12.97 -2.70
N ASN A 64 -28.17 -13.01 -4.02
CA ASN A 64 -28.22 -14.23 -4.81
C ASN A 64 -26.98 -14.32 -5.72
N TRP A 65 -25.80 -14.16 -5.14
CA TRP A 65 -24.53 -14.35 -5.86
C TRP A 65 -24.06 -15.79 -5.75
N PHE A 66 -23.28 -16.21 -6.75
CA PHE A 66 -22.62 -17.50 -6.69
C PHE A 66 -21.39 -17.42 -5.80
N ASP A 67 -21.16 -18.47 -5.01
CA ASP A 67 -20.01 -18.61 -4.11
C ASP A 67 -18.69 -18.35 -4.84
N VAL A 68 -18.51 -18.90 -6.04
CA VAL A 68 -17.31 -18.67 -6.85
C VAL A 68 -17.07 -17.20 -7.21
N ASP A 69 -18.13 -16.43 -7.48
CA ASP A 69 -17.99 -14.99 -7.79
C ASP A 69 -17.55 -14.22 -6.53
N VAL A 70 -18.14 -14.54 -5.37
CA VAL A 70 -17.78 -13.93 -4.08
C VAL A 70 -16.34 -14.25 -3.71
N ARG A 71 -15.91 -15.50 -3.86
CA ARG A 71 -14.51 -15.91 -3.63
C ARG A 71 -13.53 -15.21 -4.55
N ALA A 72 -13.87 -15.06 -5.83
CA ALA A 72 -13.02 -14.38 -6.79
C ALA A 72 -12.85 -12.89 -6.44
N VAL A 73 -13.93 -12.20 -6.05
CA VAL A 73 -13.85 -10.81 -5.58
C VAL A 73 -13.05 -10.73 -4.28
N CYS A 74 -13.33 -11.60 -3.30
CA CYS A 74 -12.58 -11.67 -2.05
C CYS A 74 -11.08 -11.82 -2.29
N GLY A 75 -10.66 -12.80 -3.09
CA GLY A 75 -9.24 -13.01 -3.43
C GLY A 75 -8.63 -11.83 -4.21
N SER A 76 -9.41 -11.19 -5.08
CA SER A 76 -8.97 -9.98 -5.78
C SER A 76 -8.73 -8.83 -4.80
N THR A 77 -9.68 -8.55 -3.90
CA THR A 77 -9.57 -7.47 -2.91
C THR A 77 -8.43 -7.72 -1.94
N VAL A 78 -8.24 -8.95 -1.45
CA VAL A 78 -7.11 -9.34 -0.59
C VAL A 78 -5.75 -9.09 -1.24
N THR A 79 -5.67 -9.23 -2.56
CA THR A 79 -4.42 -9.03 -3.32
C THR A 79 -4.24 -7.62 -3.87
N GLY A 80 -5.10 -6.66 -3.47
CA GLY A 80 -5.06 -5.28 -3.95
C GLY A 80 -5.49 -5.11 -5.41
N ASN A 81 -6.17 -6.11 -5.99
CA ASN A 81 -6.61 -6.11 -7.37
C ASN A 81 -8.07 -5.66 -7.48
N GLY A 82 -8.35 -4.76 -8.41
CA GLY A 82 -9.73 -4.39 -8.78
C GLY A 82 -10.32 -5.26 -9.88
N ALA A 83 -11.60 -5.05 -10.19
CA ALA A 83 -12.36 -5.79 -11.21
C ALA A 83 -11.66 -5.88 -12.59
N SER A 84 -10.90 -4.85 -12.97
CA SER A 84 -10.16 -4.86 -14.24
C SER A 84 -9.05 -5.91 -14.26
N HIS A 85 -8.27 -6.03 -13.18
CA HIS A 85 -7.19 -7.01 -13.08
C HIS A 85 -7.76 -8.43 -12.98
N LEU A 86 -8.83 -8.62 -12.21
CA LEU A 86 -9.52 -9.91 -12.14
C LEU A 86 -10.01 -10.36 -13.52
N ASN A 87 -10.62 -9.46 -14.29
CA ASN A 87 -11.09 -9.76 -15.65
C ASN A 87 -9.95 -10.00 -16.66
N GLU A 88 -8.78 -9.40 -16.49
CA GLU A 88 -7.59 -9.76 -17.29
C GLU A 88 -7.16 -11.18 -17.01
N LEU A 89 -7.01 -11.53 -15.73
CA LEU A 89 -6.63 -12.88 -15.31
C LEU A 89 -7.61 -13.94 -15.84
N LEU A 90 -8.91 -13.72 -15.63
CA LEU A 90 -9.96 -14.62 -16.11
C LEU A 90 -9.98 -14.67 -17.65
N GLY A 91 -9.82 -13.52 -18.31
CA GLY A 91 -9.74 -13.43 -19.76
C GLY A 91 -8.58 -14.25 -20.32
N THR A 92 -7.39 -14.15 -19.74
CA THR A 92 -6.21 -14.93 -20.15
C THR A 92 -6.44 -16.44 -19.98
N MET A 93 -7.18 -16.87 -18.95
CA MET A 93 -7.64 -18.26 -18.79
C MET A 93 -8.82 -18.65 -19.70
N ASN A 94 -9.23 -17.75 -20.61
CA ASN A 94 -10.39 -17.88 -21.47
C ASN A 94 -11.71 -18.16 -20.70
N SER A 95 -11.83 -17.58 -19.51
CA SER A 95 -13.03 -17.62 -18.66
C SER A 95 -13.82 -16.33 -18.80
N PRO A 96 -15.16 -16.36 -18.68
CA PRO A 96 -15.96 -15.15 -18.51
C PRO A 96 -15.51 -14.38 -17.26
N GLY A 97 -15.66 -13.06 -17.33
CA GLY A 97 -15.32 -12.13 -16.25
C GLY A 97 -16.55 -11.51 -15.60
N LEU A 98 -16.35 -10.85 -14.46
CA LEU A 98 -17.39 -10.15 -13.72
C LEU A 98 -17.66 -8.76 -14.30
N ARG A 99 -18.92 -8.33 -14.26
CA ARG A 99 -19.28 -6.94 -14.54
C ARG A 99 -18.79 -6.05 -13.41
N GLN A 100 -18.38 -4.81 -13.72
CA GLN A 100 -17.93 -3.85 -12.71
C GLN A 100 -18.96 -3.64 -11.60
N THR A 101 -20.25 -3.54 -11.97
CA THR A 101 -21.34 -3.36 -11.01
C THR A 101 -21.45 -4.54 -10.06
N THR A 102 -21.37 -5.77 -10.58
CA THR A 102 -21.44 -7.00 -9.77
C THR A 102 -20.23 -7.10 -8.85
N PHE A 103 -19.02 -6.84 -9.37
CA PHE A 103 -17.81 -6.81 -8.56
C PHE A 103 -17.93 -5.81 -7.41
N SER A 104 -18.32 -4.56 -7.70
CA SER A 104 -18.41 -3.51 -6.68
C SER A 104 -19.48 -3.80 -5.63
N SER A 105 -20.63 -4.38 -6.01
CA SER A 105 -21.64 -4.78 -5.03
C SER A 105 -21.15 -5.91 -4.11
N ILE A 106 -20.44 -6.90 -4.66
CA ILE A 106 -19.84 -7.98 -3.86
C ILE A 106 -18.75 -7.41 -2.94
N GLU A 107 -17.88 -6.55 -3.47
CA GLU A 107 -16.78 -5.91 -2.74
C GLU A 107 -17.30 -5.08 -1.55
N GLU A 108 -18.38 -4.33 -1.74
CA GLU A 108 -19.02 -3.56 -0.67
C GLU A 108 -19.52 -4.47 0.47
N GLU A 109 -20.18 -5.58 0.13
CA GLU A 109 -20.67 -6.53 1.14
C GLU A 109 -19.54 -7.28 1.85
N ILE A 110 -18.50 -7.69 1.12
CA ILE A 110 -17.28 -8.25 1.72
C ILE A 110 -16.65 -7.23 2.69
N GLY A 111 -16.59 -5.96 2.30
CA GLY A 111 -16.10 -4.88 3.16
C GLY A 111 -16.88 -4.76 4.48
N LYS A 112 -18.21 -4.86 4.43
CA LYS A 112 -19.08 -4.88 5.63
C LYS A 112 -18.81 -6.11 6.51
N MET A 113 -18.66 -7.28 5.90
CA MET A 113 -18.33 -8.52 6.63
C MET A 113 -16.98 -8.39 7.34
N TRP A 114 -15.95 -7.92 6.63
CA TRP A 114 -14.62 -7.72 7.20
C TRP A 114 -14.60 -6.66 8.29
N HIS A 115 -15.35 -5.55 8.13
CA HIS A 115 -15.49 -4.55 9.18
C HIS A 115 -16.07 -5.15 10.46
N THR A 116 -17.13 -5.97 10.33
CA THR A 116 -17.78 -6.60 11.49
C THR A 116 -16.81 -7.51 12.24
N VAL A 117 -16.09 -8.37 11.51
CA VAL A 117 -15.08 -9.26 12.11
C VAL A 117 -13.94 -8.46 12.74
N LEU A 118 -13.47 -7.41 12.07
CA LEU A 118 -12.42 -6.54 12.61
C LEU A 118 -12.88 -5.83 13.88
N GLU A 119 -14.11 -5.34 13.93
CA GLU A 119 -14.69 -4.69 15.10
C GLU A 119 -14.78 -5.65 16.30
N GLU A 120 -15.24 -6.89 16.08
CA GLU A 120 -15.27 -7.93 17.11
C GLU A 120 -13.88 -8.25 17.66
N GLU A 121 -12.89 -8.43 16.77
CA GLU A 121 -11.50 -8.69 17.14
C GLU A 121 -10.87 -7.50 17.88
N MET A 122 -11.15 -6.26 17.45
CA MET A 122 -10.66 -5.05 18.12
C MET A 122 -11.25 -4.89 19.52
N LEU A 123 -12.54 -5.20 19.71
CA LEU A 123 -13.18 -5.17 21.02
C LEU A 123 -12.60 -6.24 21.96
N ALA A 124 -12.37 -7.45 21.43
CA ALA A 124 -11.73 -8.53 22.18
C ALA A 124 -10.30 -8.16 22.59
N ALA A 125 -9.52 -7.60 21.68
CA ALA A 125 -8.17 -7.10 21.95
C ALA A 125 -8.18 -5.98 23.01
N GLY A 126 -9.09 -5.01 22.90
CA GLY A 126 -9.20 -3.92 23.88
C GLY A 126 -9.59 -4.40 25.28
N ALA A 127 -10.42 -5.45 25.38
CA ALA A 127 -10.75 -6.07 26.67
C ALA A 127 -9.51 -6.73 27.31
N GLU A 128 -8.67 -7.37 26.49
CA GLU A 128 -7.43 -8.00 26.94
C GLU A 128 -6.36 -6.96 27.33
N GLU A 129 -6.18 -5.90 26.55
CA GLU A 129 -5.29 -4.78 26.89
C GLU A 129 -5.70 -4.13 28.21
N ARG A 130 -7.01 -3.95 28.44
CA ARG A 130 -7.55 -3.46 29.71
C ARG A 130 -7.21 -4.39 30.86
N ARG A 131 -7.31 -5.72 30.68
CA ARG A 131 -6.96 -6.71 31.70
C ARG A 131 -5.48 -6.59 32.09
N ILE A 132 -4.59 -6.54 31.09
CA ILE A 132 -3.14 -6.41 31.29
C ILE A 132 -2.78 -5.10 32.00
N ALA A 133 -3.41 -3.98 31.63
CA ALA A 133 -3.17 -2.70 32.28
C ALA A 133 -3.55 -2.70 33.77
N ILE A 134 -4.64 -3.38 34.13
CA ILE A 134 -5.05 -3.55 35.54
C ILE A 134 -4.06 -4.44 36.28
N GLU A 135 -3.62 -5.55 35.68
CA GLU A 135 -2.64 -6.47 36.30
C GLU A 135 -1.29 -5.80 36.57
N ASN A 136 -0.86 -4.91 35.67
CA ASN A 136 0.39 -4.17 35.80
C ASN A 136 0.26 -2.86 36.60
N ASN A 137 -0.93 -2.55 37.12
CA ASN A 137 -1.23 -1.29 37.83
C ASN A 137 -0.93 -0.02 37.01
N ASN A 138 -1.07 -0.11 35.69
CA ASN A 138 -0.89 0.99 34.74
C ASN A 138 -2.21 1.77 34.61
N LEU A 139 -2.43 2.69 35.55
CA LEU A 139 -3.64 3.51 35.65
C LEU A 139 -3.28 4.98 35.41
N ASN A 140 -3.84 5.58 34.35
CA ASN A 140 -3.82 7.02 34.15
C ASN A 140 -5.13 7.61 34.68
N GLU A 141 -5.07 8.40 35.75
CA GLU A 141 -6.25 9.04 36.38
C GLU A 141 -7.37 8.04 36.76
N GLY A 142 -6.99 6.81 37.15
CA GLY A 142 -7.94 5.76 37.52
C GLY A 142 -8.54 4.98 36.33
N VAL A 143 -8.14 5.31 35.10
CA VAL A 143 -8.50 4.58 33.89
C VAL A 143 -7.35 3.65 33.51
N PRO A 144 -7.59 2.32 33.32
CA PRO A 144 -6.59 1.42 32.78
C PRO A 144 -6.11 1.92 31.42
N SER A 145 -4.82 2.17 31.33
CA SER A 145 -4.21 2.76 30.14
C SER A 145 -3.00 1.96 29.74
N ILE A 146 -2.91 1.68 28.44
CA ILE A 146 -1.68 1.20 27.82
C ILE A 146 -0.97 2.41 27.21
N THR A 147 0.36 2.47 27.35
CA THR A 147 1.15 3.52 26.72
C THR A 147 1.15 3.30 25.22
N VAL A 148 0.53 4.23 24.48
CA VAL A 148 0.53 4.24 23.01
C VAL A 148 1.57 5.26 22.55
N ILE A 149 2.71 4.79 22.04
CA ILE A 149 3.72 5.66 21.43
C ILE A 149 3.41 5.76 19.93
N ALA A 150 3.00 6.94 19.47
CA ALA A 150 2.80 7.24 18.05
C ALA A 150 4.10 7.80 17.44
N ASP A 151 4.59 7.21 16.34
CA ASP A 151 5.68 7.79 15.57
C ASP A 151 5.14 8.97 14.74
N ALA A 152 5.12 10.16 15.34
CA ALA A 152 4.73 11.39 14.67
C ALA A 152 5.85 11.81 13.70
N ASN A 153 5.89 11.20 12.51
CA ASN A 153 6.45 11.84 11.32
C ASN A 153 5.42 12.85 10.76
N GLU A 154 5.15 13.89 11.54
CA GLU A 154 4.48 15.08 11.06
C GLU A 154 5.22 16.31 11.59
N LYS A 155 5.55 17.23 10.69
CA LYS A 155 6.41 18.39 10.95
C LYS A 155 5.91 19.14 12.19
N ARG A 156 6.71 19.17 13.26
CA ARG A 156 6.46 20.05 14.40
C ARG A 156 6.80 21.48 13.99
N ASN A 157 5.76 22.29 13.79
CA ASN A 157 5.88 23.72 14.07
C ASN A 157 5.92 23.87 15.60
N GLU A 158 6.87 24.65 16.07
CA GLU A 158 7.14 24.95 17.47
C GLU A 158 5.88 25.52 18.15
N ILE A 159 5.52 24.94 19.29
CA ILE A 159 4.73 25.61 20.32
C ILE A 159 5.53 25.48 21.60
N SER A 160 5.97 26.62 22.11
CA SER A 160 6.55 26.74 23.45
C SER A 160 5.48 26.44 24.49
N SER A 161 5.82 25.64 25.48
CA SER A 161 5.17 25.68 26.78
C SER A 161 6.19 25.21 27.81
N SER A 162 6.64 26.19 28.57
CA SER A 162 7.13 26.02 29.93
C SER A 162 6.16 25.17 30.72
N ASP A 163 6.68 24.20 31.48
CA ASP A 163 6.32 23.95 32.89
C ASP A 163 7.15 22.76 33.40
N TYR A 164 8.19 23.09 34.17
CA TYR A 164 9.02 22.12 34.90
C TYR A 164 8.31 21.75 36.20
N PHE A 165 8.05 20.46 36.42
CA PHE A 165 7.82 19.88 37.74
C PHE A 165 9.15 19.38 38.32
N SER A 166 9.40 19.74 39.58
CA SER A 166 10.59 19.40 40.38
C SER A 166 10.57 17.94 40.83
N THR A 167 11.50 17.12 40.34
CA THR A 167 11.77 15.76 40.86
C THR A 167 13.03 15.77 41.72
N ASN A 168 12.90 16.18 42.98
CA ASN A 168 13.81 15.75 44.03
C ASN A 168 13.21 14.48 44.63
N ASP A 169 14.03 13.44 44.79
CA ASP A 169 13.71 12.12 45.40
C ASP A 169 13.43 10.94 44.45
N ILE A 170 14.27 10.77 43.42
CA ILE A 170 14.55 9.44 42.85
C ILE A 170 16.05 9.20 43.01
N PRO A 171 16.51 8.11 43.68
CA PRO A 171 17.93 7.77 43.70
C PRO A 171 18.40 7.57 42.27
N ASP A 172 19.43 8.30 41.85
CA ASP A 172 19.91 8.28 40.47
C ASP A 172 20.43 6.87 40.11
N ILE A 173 19.56 6.11 39.44
CA ILE A 173 19.86 4.77 38.90
C ILE A 173 21.04 4.85 37.94
N PHE A 174 21.27 5.99 37.27
CA PHE A 174 22.41 6.18 36.39
C PHE A 174 23.72 6.35 37.16
N GLU A 175 23.69 7.00 38.33
CA GLU A 175 24.87 7.09 39.21
C GLU A 175 25.19 5.71 39.81
N SER A 176 24.17 4.94 40.18
CA SER A 176 24.30 3.58 40.72
C SER A 176 24.82 2.58 39.68
N GLN A 177 24.35 2.66 38.42
CA GLN A 177 24.92 1.90 37.31
C GLN A 177 26.32 2.40 36.94
N SER A 178 26.57 3.70 36.91
CA SER A 178 27.91 4.25 36.65
C SER A 178 28.94 3.71 37.66
N LEU A 179 28.59 3.63 38.94
CA LEU A 179 29.42 3.03 40.00
C LEU A 179 29.61 1.51 39.79
N LEU A 180 28.55 0.76 39.50
CA LEU A 180 28.64 -0.69 39.25
C LEU A 180 29.55 -1.03 38.05
N TRP A 181 29.57 -0.20 37.01
CA TRP A 181 30.39 -0.40 35.81
C TRP A 181 31.83 0.16 35.94
N SER A 182 32.09 0.96 36.98
CA SER A 182 33.43 1.54 37.26
C SER A 182 34.18 0.86 38.40
N GLU A 183 33.49 0.12 39.28
CA GLU A 183 34.10 -0.50 40.47
C GLU A 183 35.09 -1.65 40.21
N CYS A 184 35.34 -2.08 38.96
CA CYS A 184 36.30 -3.16 38.69
C CYS A 184 37.24 -2.96 37.49
N THR A 185 37.31 -1.79 36.87
CA THR A 185 38.29 -1.57 35.80
C THR A 185 38.64 -0.10 35.68
N SER A 186 39.94 0.22 35.74
CA SER A 186 40.42 1.57 35.44
C SER A 186 40.01 1.99 34.02
N LEU A 187 39.79 3.28 33.79
CA LEU A 187 39.50 3.84 32.45
C LEU A 187 40.55 3.39 31.40
N LEU A 188 41.82 3.30 31.82
CA LEU A 188 42.90 2.75 31.00
C LEU A 188 42.67 1.28 30.63
N ALA A 189 42.22 0.45 31.56
CA ALA A 189 41.94 -0.97 31.28
C ALA A 189 40.72 -1.17 30.36
N GLN A 190 39.74 -0.26 30.39
CA GLN A 190 38.59 -0.30 29.47
C GLN A 190 38.99 0.14 28.05
N GLU A 191 39.85 1.14 27.92
CA GLU A 191 40.41 1.56 26.62
C GLU A 191 41.32 0.47 26.04
N GLU A 192 42.19 -0.13 26.84
CA GLU A 192 43.05 -1.26 26.42
C GLU A 192 42.26 -2.53 26.09
N SER A 193 41.11 -2.77 26.75
CA SER A 193 40.24 -3.91 26.47
C SER A 193 39.41 -3.76 25.18
N ARG A 194 39.03 -2.53 24.81
CA ARG A 194 38.28 -2.28 23.55
C ARG A 194 39.14 -2.49 22.32
N PHE A 195 40.46 -2.38 22.46
CA PHE A 195 41.45 -2.61 21.43
C PHE A 195 42.34 -3.79 21.79
N SER A 196 41.78 -5.00 21.81
CA SER A 196 42.59 -6.21 21.93
C SER A 196 43.62 -6.27 20.79
N SER A 197 44.90 -6.06 21.15
CA SER A 197 46.11 -6.46 20.44
C SER A 197 46.22 -6.18 18.93
N ASN A 198 47.02 -5.17 18.56
CA ASN A 198 47.80 -5.10 17.31
C ASN A 198 47.12 -5.53 15.98
N LEU A 199 45.84 -5.26 15.80
CA LEU A 199 45.18 -5.40 14.51
C LEU A 199 45.12 -4.04 13.83
N ILE A 200 45.91 -3.90 12.76
CA ILE A 200 45.78 -2.77 11.84
C ILE A 200 44.43 -2.96 11.12
N TYR A 201 43.39 -2.30 11.63
CA TYR A 201 42.08 -2.28 10.98
C TYR A 201 42.21 -1.64 9.60
N THR A 202 41.68 -2.33 8.59
CA THR A 202 41.56 -1.74 7.26
C THR A 202 40.56 -0.58 7.32
N ASP A 203 40.61 0.35 6.37
CA ASP A 203 39.69 1.48 6.38
C ASP A 203 38.22 1.05 6.23
N LEU A 204 37.98 -0.11 5.61
CA LEU A 204 36.66 -0.74 5.57
C LEU A 204 36.20 -1.19 6.96
N ASP A 205 37.08 -1.80 7.76
CA ASP A 205 36.76 -2.23 9.12
C ASP A 205 36.43 -1.04 10.02
N LYS A 206 37.16 0.07 9.87
CA LYS A 206 36.87 1.32 10.60
C LYS A 206 35.51 1.89 10.22
N GLN A 207 35.15 1.84 8.93
CA GLN A 207 33.85 2.29 8.46
C GLN A 207 32.72 1.40 8.98
N MET A 208 32.91 0.07 8.95
CA MET A 208 31.96 -0.89 9.53
C MET A 208 31.80 -0.70 11.04
N LEU A 209 32.89 -0.48 11.77
CA LEU A 209 32.85 -0.20 13.21
C LEU A 209 32.15 1.13 13.52
N SER A 210 32.36 2.16 12.69
CA SER A 210 31.62 3.42 12.79
C SER A 210 30.11 3.20 12.63
N ASP A 211 29.70 2.45 11.60
CA ASP A 211 28.28 2.14 11.36
C ASP A 211 27.67 1.30 12.50
N ILE A 212 28.39 0.29 12.99
CA ILE A 212 27.98 -0.52 14.14
C ILE A 212 27.84 0.35 15.39
N THR A 213 28.78 1.29 15.61
CA THR A 213 28.74 2.20 16.75
C THR A 213 27.51 3.11 16.71
N VAL A 214 27.15 3.63 15.53
CA VAL A 214 25.91 4.41 15.34
C VAL A 214 24.67 3.57 15.65
N LEU A 215 24.64 2.30 15.24
CA LEU A 215 23.53 1.39 15.54
C LEU A 215 23.44 1.07 17.03
N LEU A 216 24.58 0.80 17.69
CA LEU A 216 24.64 0.52 19.13
C LEU A 216 24.24 1.76 19.95
N ASN A 217 24.67 2.95 19.55
CA ASN A 217 24.25 4.19 20.21
C ASN A 217 22.76 4.44 20.05
N ARG A 218 22.16 4.13 18.89
CA ARG A 218 20.70 4.18 18.67
C ARG A 218 19.94 3.14 19.50
N LEU A 219 20.55 1.98 19.74
CA LEU A 219 19.96 0.93 20.59
C LEU A 219 20.04 1.35 22.07
N ALA A 220 21.20 1.87 22.50
CA ALA A 220 21.45 2.32 23.86
C ALA A 220 20.57 3.51 24.24
N THR A 221 20.41 4.50 23.35
CA THR A 221 19.48 5.63 23.53
C THR A 221 18.01 5.21 23.57
N LYS A 222 17.68 3.97 23.19
CA LYS A 222 16.33 3.40 23.26
C LYS A 222 16.26 2.19 24.22
N SER A 223 17.27 2.01 25.06
CA SER A 223 17.39 0.85 25.96
C SER A 223 16.23 0.78 26.97
N GLU A 224 15.76 1.92 27.45
CA GLU A 224 14.54 2.06 28.24
C GLU A 224 13.30 1.41 27.58
N ARG A 225 13.16 1.50 26.25
CA ARG A 225 12.05 0.90 25.49
C ARG A 225 12.18 -0.62 25.37
N LEU A 226 13.41 -1.13 25.31
CA LEU A 226 13.68 -2.58 25.30
C LEU A 226 13.38 -3.21 26.66
N VAL A 227 13.68 -2.49 27.75
CA VAL A 227 13.37 -2.91 29.12
C VAL A 227 11.86 -2.84 29.39
N GLY A 228 11.17 -1.82 28.87
CA GLY A 228 9.71 -1.68 28.95
C GLY A 228 8.89 -2.60 28.03
N ASN A 229 9.54 -3.35 27.13
CA ASN A 229 8.88 -4.10 26.05
C ASN A 229 7.92 -3.23 25.20
N ASP A 230 8.28 -1.96 25.01
CA ASP A 230 7.50 -0.98 24.26
C ASP A 230 7.70 -1.22 22.75
N THR A 231 6.91 -2.13 22.19
CA THR A 231 6.93 -2.39 20.74
C THR A 231 6.24 -1.27 19.96
N THR A 232 6.70 -1.01 18.73
CA THR A 232 6.09 -0.05 17.80
C THR A 232 4.63 -0.45 17.52
N ASN A 233 3.71 0.21 18.25
CA ASN A 233 2.30 0.48 18.00
C ASN A 233 1.50 -0.55 17.15
N ILE A 234 0.35 -1.01 17.65
CA ILE A 234 -0.63 -1.82 16.88
C ILE A 234 -1.15 -1.08 15.63
N ALA A 235 -1.27 0.24 15.65
CA ALA A 235 -1.65 1.03 14.47
C ALA A 235 -0.52 1.14 13.42
N GLU A 236 0.76 1.14 13.85
CA GLU A 236 1.90 1.05 12.92
C GLU A 236 2.10 -0.38 12.42
N SER A 237 1.91 -1.37 13.29
CA SER A 237 1.79 -2.77 12.93
C SER A 237 0.63 -2.98 11.97
N TRP A 238 -0.50 -2.29 12.14
CA TRP A 238 -1.63 -2.32 11.21
C TRP A 238 -1.29 -1.62 9.91
N MET A 239 -0.69 -0.43 9.91
CA MET A 239 -0.27 0.23 8.68
C MET A 239 0.82 -0.58 7.95
N HIS A 240 1.67 -1.28 8.67
CA HIS A 240 2.66 -2.21 8.15
C HIS A 240 2.03 -3.51 7.62
N VAL A 241 1.05 -4.08 8.33
CA VAL A 241 0.27 -5.27 7.93
C VAL A 241 -0.60 -4.93 6.73
N ARG A 242 -1.32 -3.82 6.75
CA ARG A 242 -2.06 -3.24 5.63
C ARG A 242 -1.15 -2.98 4.44
N ARG A 243 0.03 -2.38 4.64
CA ARG A 243 1.01 -2.17 3.56
C ARG A 243 1.54 -3.49 2.98
N LYS A 244 1.67 -4.54 3.80
CA LYS A 244 1.98 -5.91 3.35
C LYS A 244 0.82 -6.54 2.57
N PHE A 245 -0.42 -6.29 3.02
CA PHE A 245 -1.66 -6.77 2.42
C PHE A 245 -1.92 -6.10 1.05
N ASP A 246 -1.72 -4.78 0.98
CA ASP A 246 -1.78 -3.95 -0.25
C ASP A 246 -0.63 -4.28 -1.24
N GLY A 247 0.30 -5.17 -0.88
CA GLY A 247 1.41 -5.60 -1.72
C GLY A 247 2.44 -4.51 -2.04
N GLY A 248 2.45 -3.39 -1.28
CA GLY A 248 3.35 -2.27 -1.52
C GLY A 248 4.82 -2.62 -1.28
N LYS A 249 5.73 -2.15 -2.16
CA LYS A 249 7.23 -2.08 -2.13
C LYS A 249 8.09 -3.21 -1.49
N PHE A 250 7.54 -4.24 -0.85
CA PHE A 250 8.27 -5.15 0.05
C PHE A 250 8.41 -6.60 -0.43
N TYR A 251 7.61 -7.06 -1.38
CA TYR A 251 8.00 -8.28 -2.09
C TYR A 251 9.20 -7.92 -2.97
N ASN A 252 10.40 -8.31 -2.51
CA ASN A 252 11.60 -8.25 -3.33
C ASN A 252 11.47 -9.27 -4.48
N LEU A 253 10.71 -8.88 -5.50
CA LEU A 253 10.53 -9.62 -6.74
C LEU A 253 11.80 -9.60 -7.62
N CYS A 254 12.82 -8.83 -7.23
CA CYS A 254 14.07 -8.72 -7.96
C CYS A 254 14.87 -10.03 -7.89
N ASN A 255 14.84 -10.74 -6.77
CA ASN A 255 15.66 -11.93 -6.56
C ASN A 255 15.16 -13.21 -7.24
N ARG A 256 14.01 -13.19 -7.93
CA ARG A 256 13.40 -14.40 -8.55
C ARG A 256 13.06 -14.25 -10.03
N GLY A 257 13.66 -13.30 -10.74
CA GLY A 257 13.38 -13.02 -12.16
C GLY A 257 11.98 -12.44 -12.45
N SER A 258 11.07 -12.46 -11.48
CA SER A 258 9.71 -11.90 -11.59
C SER A 258 9.73 -10.41 -11.94
N TRP A 259 10.70 -9.64 -11.43
CA TRP A 259 10.87 -8.24 -11.81
C TRP A 259 11.15 -8.07 -13.32
N HIS A 260 12.12 -8.82 -13.86
CA HIS A 260 12.47 -8.76 -15.29
C HIS A 260 11.27 -9.13 -16.17
N ALA A 261 10.54 -10.20 -15.82
CA ALA A 261 9.35 -10.61 -16.54
C ALA A 261 8.26 -9.51 -16.57
N ARG A 262 8.06 -8.80 -15.45
CA ARG A 262 7.13 -7.65 -15.38
C ARG A 262 7.62 -6.47 -16.22
N CYS A 263 8.93 -6.20 -16.24
CA CYS A 263 9.52 -5.19 -17.11
C CYS A 263 9.30 -5.52 -18.59
N TYR A 264 9.47 -6.78 -18.99
CA TYR A 264 9.17 -7.23 -20.36
C TYR A 264 7.69 -7.04 -20.70
N GLY A 265 6.78 -7.49 -19.82
CA GLY A 265 5.34 -7.28 -20.02
C GLY A 265 4.96 -5.79 -20.11
N ALA A 266 5.57 -4.94 -19.28
CA ALA A 266 5.36 -3.50 -19.32
C ALA A 266 5.87 -2.87 -20.64
N ALA A 267 7.07 -3.27 -21.09
CA ALA A 267 7.62 -2.83 -22.37
C ALA A 267 6.75 -3.30 -23.55
N SER A 268 6.31 -4.55 -23.56
CA SER A 268 5.38 -5.08 -24.57
C SER A 268 4.06 -4.32 -24.58
N ARG A 269 3.50 -4.00 -23.41
CA ARG A 269 2.28 -3.19 -23.29
C ARG A 269 2.46 -1.78 -23.84
N GLN A 270 3.62 -1.17 -23.61
CA GLN A 270 3.93 0.16 -24.11
C GLN A 270 4.09 0.16 -25.64
N ASN A 271 4.80 -0.84 -26.19
CA ASN A 271 5.14 -0.91 -27.61
C ASN A 271 3.98 -1.42 -28.48
N LEU A 272 3.29 -2.48 -28.05
CA LEU A 272 2.20 -3.12 -28.81
C LEU A 272 0.82 -2.56 -28.42
N GLY A 273 0.75 -1.78 -27.34
CA GLY A 273 -0.46 -1.09 -26.91
C GLY A 273 -1.43 -1.98 -26.10
N PRO A 274 -2.71 -1.58 -25.99
CA PRO A 274 -3.66 -2.18 -25.05
C PRO A 274 -4.15 -3.58 -25.43
N ALA A 275 -3.72 -4.16 -26.56
CA ALA A 275 -4.03 -5.53 -26.99
C ALA A 275 -2.77 -6.41 -27.09
N TRP A 276 -1.69 -6.01 -26.41
CA TRP A 276 -0.38 -6.66 -26.48
C TRP A 276 -0.40 -8.14 -26.06
N ASP A 277 -1.11 -8.48 -24.98
CA ASP A 277 -0.99 -9.81 -24.33
C ASP A 277 -1.53 -10.95 -25.22
N PRO A 278 -2.75 -10.88 -25.81
CA PRO A 278 -3.19 -11.88 -26.78
C PRO A 278 -2.28 -12.02 -28.02
N GLN A 279 -1.65 -10.92 -28.45
CA GLN A 279 -0.73 -10.91 -29.60
C GLN A 279 0.58 -11.61 -29.23
N VAL A 280 1.16 -11.29 -28.08
CA VAL A 280 2.37 -11.95 -27.57
C VAL A 280 2.10 -13.43 -27.36
N TRP A 281 0.98 -13.80 -26.71
CA TRP A 281 0.57 -15.19 -26.54
C TRP A 281 0.52 -15.95 -27.86
N SER A 282 -0.18 -15.40 -28.86
CA SER A 282 -0.34 -16.10 -30.15
C SER A 282 1.00 -16.28 -30.87
N ASN A 283 1.90 -15.30 -30.76
CA ASN A 283 3.23 -15.36 -31.34
C ASN A 283 4.15 -16.36 -30.61
N THR A 284 4.05 -16.47 -29.28
CA THR A 284 4.94 -17.33 -28.48
C THR A 284 4.48 -18.78 -28.43
N THR A 285 3.17 -19.03 -28.36
CA THR A 285 2.64 -20.39 -28.24
C THR A 285 2.27 -21.02 -29.58
N GLY A 286 2.21 -20.24 -30.67
CA GLY A 286 1.70 -20.67 -31.97
C GLY A 286 0.20 -20.99 -32.00
N ASN A 287 -0.51 -20.73 -30.89
CA ASN A 287 -1.93 -21.02 -30.73
C ASN A 287 -2.72 -19.71 -30.70
N GLU A 288 -3.90 -19.73 -31.31
CA GLU A 288 -4.76 -18.54 -31.31
C GLU A 288 -5.32 -18.26 -29.91
N ALA A 289 -5.20 -17.02 -29.43
CA ALA A 289 -5.79 -16.60 -28.16
C ALA A 289 -7.32 -16.80 -28.14
N GLY A 290 -7.83 -17.29 -27.02
CA GLY A 290 -9.26 -17.58 -26.83
C GLY A 290 -10.18 -16.37 -26.95
N PHE A 291 -11.47 -16.64 -27.11
CA PHE A 291 -12.50 -15.62 -27.30
C PHE A 291 -12.56 -14.59 -26.15
N TYR A 292 -12.59 -15.05 -24.90
CA TYR A 292 -12.66 -14.15 -23.74
C TYR A 292 -11.36 -13.37 -23.56
N PHE A 293 -10.22 -14.01 -23.84
CA PHE A 293 -8.90 -13.38 -23.80
C PHE A 293 -8.86 -12.17 -24.73
N LYS A 294 -9.20 -12.35 -26.01
CA LYS A 294 -9.27 -11.25 -26.97
C LYS A 294 -10.31 -10.20 -26.60
N THR A 295 -11.47 -10.63 -26.10
CA THR A 295 -12.60 -9.73 -25.78
C THR A 295 -12.24 -8.72 -24.69
N VAL A 296 -11.56 -9.15 -23.62
CA VAL A 296 -11.15 -8.28 -22.51
C VAL A 296 -10.20 -7.18 -22.99
N TYR A 297 -9.18 -7.56 -23.76
CA TYR A 297 -8.17 -6.63 -24.27
C TYR A 297 -8.73 -5.71 -25.38
N ASN A 298 -9.63 -6.22 -26.23
CA ASN A 298 -10.33 -5.39 -27.22
C ASN A 298 -11.23 -4.33 -26.57
N ARG A 299 -11.90 -4.66 -25.46
CA ARG A 299 -12.68 -3.68 -24.68
C ARG A 299 -11.79 -2.56 -24.15
N ARG A 300 -10.59 -2.89 -23.68
CA ARG A 300 -9.59 -1.90 -23.23
C ARG A 300 -9.07 -1.03 -24.37
N LYS A 301 -8.77 -1.62 -25.52
CA LYS A 301 -8.41 -0.88 -26.74
C LYS A 301 -9.48 0.14 -27.10
N LYS A 302 -10.76 -0.27 -27.11
CA LYS A 302 -11.90 0.63 -27.32
C LYS A 302 -11.99 1.72 -26.25
N HIS A 303 -11.82 1.37 -24.97
CA HIS A 303 -11.85 2.34 -23.88
C HIS A 303 -10.74 3.40 -24.00
N LEU A 304 -9.51 2.98 -24.36
CA LEU A 304 -8.40 3.90 -24.58
C LEU A 304 -8.67 4.85 -25.76
N ILE A 305 -9.17 4.33 -26.88
CA ILE A 305 -9.55 5.14 -28.05
C ILE A 305 -10.64 6.14 -27.67
N ASN A 306 -11.70 5.68 -26.99
CA ASN A 306 -12.78 6.54 -26.54
C ASN A 306 -12.28 7.63 -25.58
N THR A 307 -11.37 7.28 -24.68
CA THR A 307 -10.75 8.24 -23.75
C THR A 307 -9.96 9.29 -24.52
N LYS A 308 -9.09 8.88 -25.45
CA LYS A 308 -8.33 9.81 -26.32
C LYS A 308 -9.25 10.72 -27.13
N ASN A 309 -10.30 10.16 -27.71
CA ASN A 309 -11.29 10.92 -28.47
C ASN A 309 -12.01 11.93 -27.58
N CYS A 310 -12.45 11.52 -26.39
CA CYS A 310 -13.08 12.42 -25.42
C CYS A 310 -12.12 13.51 -24.93
N THR A 311 -10.84 13.23 -24.70
CA THR A 311 -9.85 14.25 -24.32
C THR A 311 -9.51 15.21 -25.45
N ASN A 312 -9.61 14.76 -26.70
CA ASN A 312 -9.30 15.57 -27.86
C ASN A 312 -10.44 16.52 -28.25
N LYS A 313 -11.67 16.31 -27.75
CA LYS A 313 -12.80 17.22 -27.99
C LYS A 313 -12.46 18.64 -27.50
N PRO A 314 -12.61 19.67 -28.35
CA PRO A 314 -12.23 21.04 -28.00
C PRO A 314 -12.98 21.55 -26.76
N GLU A 315 -14.27 21.26 -26.66
CA GLU A 315 -15.09 21.57 -25.48
C GLU A 315 -14.52 21.00 -24.18
N GLN A 316 -14.01 19.76 -24.21
CA GLN A 316 -13.43 19.11 -23.04
C GLN A 316 -12.10 19.74 -22.66
N LYS A 317 -11.28 20.13 -23.64
CA LYS A 317 -10.04 20.88 -23.41
C LYS A 317 -10.34 22.23 -22.76
N THR A 318 -11.30 22.97 -23.29
CA THR A 318 -11.73 24.26 -22.73
C THR A 318 -12.29 24.10 -21.32
N ARG A 319 -13.12 23.08 -21.07
CA ARG A 319 -13.67 22.79 -19.74
C ARG A 319 -12.58 22.42 -18.73
N ARG A 320 -11.60 21.59 -19.12
CA ARG A 320 -10.44 21.25 -18.29
C ARG A 320 -9.59 22.48 -17.99
N TRP A 321 -9.31 23.30 -19.00
CA TRP A 321 -8.56 24.54 -18.83
C TRP A 321 -9.28 25.51 -17.89
N LYS A 322 -10.60 25.72 -18.05
CA LYS A 322 -11.42 26.53 -17.14
C LYS A 322 -11.38 26.00 -15.70
N ARG A 323 -11.50 24.69 -15.49
CA ARG A 323 -11.38 24.07 -14.16
C ARG A 323 -9.98 24.25 -13.56
N LYS A 324 -8.94 24.10 -14.38
CA LYS A 324 -7.55 24.31 -13.97
C LYS A 324 -7.30 25.76 -13.55
N MET A 325 -7.78 26.72 -14.36
CA MET A 325 -7.70 28.16 -14.06
C MET A 325 -8.48 28.52 -12.79
N LYS A 326 -9.70 27.98 -12.61
CA LYS A 326 -10.48 28.16 -11.38
C LYS A 326 -9.75 27.60 -10.15
N SER A 327 -9.18 26.39 -10.28
CA SER A 327 -8.39 25.80 -9.19
C SER A 327 -7.15 26.63 -8.86
N TRP A 328 -6.51 27.27 -9.85
CA TRP A 328 -5.38 28.16 -9.62
C TRP A 328 -5.81 29.41 -8.85
N THR A 329 -6.89 30.08 -9.27
CA THR A 329 -7.42 31.27 -8.58
C THR A 329 -7.96 30.99 -7.18
N ASP A 330 -8.55 29.81 -6.95
CA ASP A 330 -9.08 29.41 -5.64
C ASP A 330 -7.95 28.96 -4.69
N SER A 331 -6.87 28.35 -5.22
CA SER A 331 -5.73 27.90 -4.42
C SER A 331 -4.90 29.07 -3.86
N THR A 332 -4.76 30.16 -4.61
CA THR A 332 -4.01 31.35 -4.17
C THR A 332 -4.78 32.22 -3.19
N SER A 333 -6.12 32.10 -3.08
CA SER A 333 -6.91 33.07 -2.33
C SER A 333 -7.46 32.57 -1.00
N LYS A 334 -7.98 31.34 -0.93
CA LYS A 334 -8.59 30.82 0.30
C LYS A 334 -7.64 29.92 1.06
N LYS A 335 -7.03 28.94 0.39
CA LYS A 335 -6.05 28.04 1.00
C LYS A 335 -4.82 28.80 1.48
N ALA A 336 -4.31 29.74 0.67
CA ALA A 336 -3.18 30.57 1.04
C ALA A 336 -3.46 31.43 2.30
N ARG A 337 -4.64 32.08 2.39
CA ARG A 337 -5.04 32.84 3.59
C ARG A 337 -5.14 31.97 4.85
N THR A 338 -5.64 30.74 4.71
CA THR A 338 -5.77 29.81 5.84
C THR A 338 -4.41 29.28 6.31
N GLU A 339 -3.48 29.01 5.40
CA GLU A 339 -2.18 28.39 5.71
C GLU A 339 -1.07 29.40 6.00
N TYR A 340 -1.11 30.59 5.39
CA TYR A 340 -0.03 31.59 5.42
C TYR A 340 -0.47 32.96 5.97
N GLY A 341 -1.74 33.12 6.37
CA GLY A 341 -2.26 34.35 7.01
C GLY A 341 -2.90 35.36 6.04
N PRO A 342 -3.63 36.36 6.58
CA PRO A 342 -4.42 37.30 5.76
C PRO A 342 -3.57 38.21 4.85
N GLU A 343 -2.29 38.44 5.19
CA GLU A 343 -1.34 39.25 4.41
C GLU A 343 -0.64 38.46 3.30
N SER A 344 -0.82 37.14 3.21
CA SER A 344 -0.20 36.27 2.20
C SER A 344 -0.70 36.52 0.75
N MET A 345 -1.53 37.54 0.56
CA MET A 345 -2.12 37.95 -0.72
C MET A 345 -1.42 39.18 -1.31
N GLU A 346 -0.40 39.74 -0.66
CA GLU A 346 0.43 40.77 -1.28
C GLU A 346 1.17 40.17 -2.48
N VAL A 347 0.56 40.31 -3.64
CA VAL A 347 1.26 40.16 -4.92
C VAL A 347 2.13 41.40 -5.04
N SER A 348 3.34 41.33 -4.45
CA SER A 348 4.40 42.27 -4.76
C SER A 348 4.52 42.33 -6.28
N LYS A 349 4.39 43.51 -6.88
CA LYS A 349 4.53 43.66 -8.32
C LYS A 349 5.87 43.06 -8.74
N ASP A 350 5.84 42.14 -9.70
CA ASP A 350 7.07 41.56 -10.25
C ASP A 350 8.00 42.71 -10.65
N VAL A 351 9.21 42.68 -10.12
CA VAL A 351 10.25 43.66 -10.44
C VAL A 351 10.49 43.60 -11.94
N GLU A 352 10.50 44.76 -12.62
CA GLU A 352 10.76 44.79 -14.04
C GLU A 352 12.11 44.14 -14.34
N LYS A 353 12.21 43.40 -15.45
CA LYS A 353 13.39 42.60 -15.79
C LYS A 353 14.71 43.39 -15.67
N VAL A 354 14.69 44.65 -16.08
CA VAL A 354 15.85 45.56 -16.04
C VAL A 354 16.29 45.84 -14.60
N GLU A 355 15.34 46.03 -13.69
CA GLU A 355 15.62 46.27 -12.28
C GLU A 355 16.01 44.96 -11.57
N LEU A 356 15.41 43.83 -11.94
CA LEU A 356 15.80 42.52 -11.44
C LEU A 356 17.24 42.18 -11.79
N ASP A 357 17.67 42.46 -13.03
CA ASP A 357 19.04 42.20 -13.46
C ASP A 357 20.03 43.11 -12.70
N LYS A 358 19.68 44.37 -12.42
CA LYS A 358 20.48 45.25 -11.54
C LYS A 358 20.58 44.73 -10.10
N LEU A 359 19.47 44.23 -9.55
CA LEU A 359 19.45 43.67 -8.19
C LEU A 359 20.28 42.38 -8.11
N LYS A 360 20.27 41.55 -9.15
CA LYS A 360 21.13 40.37 -9.25
C LYS A 360 22.60 40.77 -9.28
N ASP A 361 22.97 41.73 -10.12
CA ASP A 361 24.36 42.19 -10.21
C ASP A 361 24.84 42.81 -8.88
N ASN A 362 23.96 43.55 -8.21
CA ASN A 362 24.23 44.10 -6.88
C ASN A 362 24.41 42.98 -5.84
N TYR A 363 23.52 41.97 -5.83
CA TYR A 363 23.63 40.84 -4.91
C TYR A 363 24.90 40.01 -5.17
N ILE A 364 25.23 39.75 -6.44
CA ILE A 364 26.45 39.04 -6.83
C ILE A 364 27.68 39.83 -6.37
N SER A 365 27.72 41.15 -6.60
CA SER A 365 28.86 41.97 -6.19
C SER A 365 29.00 42.10 -4.66
N GLN A 366 27.90 42.14 -3.90
CA GLN A 366 27.94 42.31 -2.45
C GLN A 366 28.13 41.00 -1.68
N HIS A 367 27.55 39.89 -2.17
CA HIS A 367 27.45 38.63 -1.41
C HIS A 367 28.14 37.43 -2.05
N ILE A 368 28.52 37.50 -3.33
CA ILE A 368 29.13 36.35 -4.04
C ILE A 368 30.58 36.65 -4.45
N ASN A 369 30.87 37.86 -4.91
CA ASN A 369 32.23 38.33 -5.21
C ASN A 369 32.94 38.73 -3.91
N ILE A 370 33.22 37.72 -3.12
CA ILE A 370 33.88 37.82 -1.83
C ILE A 370 35.40 37.72 -2.04
N THR A 371 36.16 38.52 -1.29
CA THR A 371 37.64 38.46 -1.32
C THR A 371 38.16 37.18 -0.65
N ASN A 372 39.36 36.71 -1.03
CA ASN A 372 39.93 35.47 -0.49
C ASN A 372 40.01 35.46 1.05
N ASP A 373 40.25 36.61 1.68
CA ASP A 373 40.32 36.72 3.14
C ASP A 373 38.94 36.53 3.80
N GLN A 374 37.88 37.03 3.18
CA GLN A 374 36.51 36.83 3.64
C GLN A 374 36.01 35.39 3.39
N ILE A 375 36.48 34.72 2.34
CA ILE A 375 36.22 33.29 2.12
C ILE A 375 36.79 32.46 3.26
N LEU A 376 38.04 32.73 3.68
CA LEU A 376 38.67 32.05 4.81
C LEU A 376 37.93 32.32 6.13
N ALA A 377 37.42 33.53 6.33
CA ALA A 377 36.63 33.87 7.51
C ALA A 377 35.28 33.12 7.55
N ILE A 378 34.59 33.01 6.41
CA ILE A 378 33.33 32.24 6.30
C ILE A 378 33.59 30.75 6.49
N GLU A 379 34.66 30.21 5.90
CA GLU A 379 35.06 28.80 6.10
C GLU A 379 35.35 28.51 7.58
N TRP A 380 36.03 29.43 8.26
CA TRP A 380 36.34 29.28 9.69
C TRP A 380 35.07 29.34 10.56
N GLN A 381 34.13 30.24 10.26
CA GLN A 381 32.85 30.34 10.98
C GLN A 381 31.92 29.15 10.74
N THR A 382 31.98 28.52 9.57
CA THR A 382 31.10 27.40 9.20
C THR A 382 31.65 26.04 9.60
N LYS A 383 32.95 25.93 9.93
CA LYS A 383 33.59 24.69 10.42
C LYS A 383 32.94 24.07 11.67
N THR A 384 32.26 24.86 12.49
CA THR A 384 31.57 24.39 13.70
C THR A 384 30.06 24.21 13.53
N GLN A 385 29.47 24.61 12.40
CA GLN A 385 28.01 24.47 12.17
C GLN A 385 27.56 23.01 12.05
N SER A 386 28.47 22.08 11.74
CA SER A 386 28.23 20.64 11.80
C SER A 386 27.95 20.13 13.23
N ASN A 387 28.24 20.90 14.28
CA ASN A 387 27.89 20.57 15.67
C ASN A 387 26.56 21.21 16.12
N SER A 388 25.93 22.04 15.28
CA SER A 388 24.68 22.74 15.59
C SER A 388 23.48 21.99 14.99
N GLN A 389 23.34 20.70 15.30
CA GLN A 389 22.11 19.89 15.22
C GLN A 389 22.46 18.44 15.54
N VAL A 390 22.54 18.13 16.84
CA VAL A 390 22.27 16.78 17.38
C VAL A 390 21.31 16.95 18.53
#